data_AF-A0A3C0XGT3-F1
#
_entry.id   AF-A0A3C0XGT3-F1
#
_cell.length_a   1.000
_cell.length_b   1.000
_cell.length_c   1.000
_cell.angle_alpha   90.00
_cell.angle_beta   90.00
_cell.angle_gamma   90.00
#
_symmetry.space_group_name_H-M   'P 1'
#
loop_
_entity.id
_entity.type
_entity.pdbx_description
1 polymer ?
#
loop_
_entity_poly.entity_id
_entity_poly.type
_entity_poly.pdbx_seq_one_letter_code
_entity_poly.pdbx_strand_id
1 'polypeptide(L)' 'MTDRSLVDLEQGRSFAARHIGVSSPADQQRMLDVVGYASMDDLLGDVVPAGIREKLALALPPAATEAEAAAELRELA' A
#
# COMPACT_ATOMS: atom_id res chain seq x y z
N MET A 1 17.60 -20.49 8.00
CA MET A 1 17.55 -19.78 6.71
C MET A 1 16.41 -20.40 5.93
N THR A 2 15.27 -19.72 5.85
CA THR A 2 14.09 -20.25 5.16
C THR A 2 14.32 -20.07 3.67
N ASP A 3 14.48 -21.17 2.96
CA ASP A 3 14.63 -21.21 1.51
C ASP A 3 13.31 -20.75 0.88
N ARG A 4 13.33 -19.62 0.18
CA ARG A 4 12.13 -18.99 -0.39
C ARG A 4 12.24 -19.12 -1.91
N SER A 5 11.22 -19.71 -2.54
CA SER A 5 11.25 -20.01 -3.98
C SER A 5 11.34 -18.74 -4.81
N LEU A 6 11.96 -18.82 -6.00
CA LEU A 6 11.99 -17.70 -6.96
C LEU A 6 10.57 -17.23 -7.32
N VAL A 7 9.63 -18.17 -7.46
CA VAL A 7 8.22 -17.86 -7.69
C VAL A 7 7.62 -17.07 -6.52
N ASP A 8 8.01 -17.36 -5.27
CA ASP A 8 7.57 -16.61 -4.09
C ASP A 8 8.17 -15.20 -4.03
N LEU A 9 9.32 -14.98 -4.68
CA LEU A 9 9.94 -13.66 -4.79
C LEU A 9 9.35 -12.84 -5.94
N GLU A 10 9.01 -13.51 -7.05
CA GLU A 10 8.44 -12.90 -8.26
C GLU A 10 6.93 -12.63 -8.15
N GLN A 11 6.18 -13.46 -7.40
CA GLN A 11 4.72 -13.37 -7.24
C GLN A 11 4.27 -13.02 -5.82
N GLY A 12 5.15 -13.13 -4.82
CA GLY A 12 4.72 -13.10 -3.40
C GLY A 12 4.74 -11.73 -2.73
N ARG A 13 5.11 -10.65 -3.43
CA ARG A 13 5.03 -9.27 -2.89
C ARG A 13 4.04 -8.46 -3.71
N SER A 14 3.06 -7.85 -3.04
CA SER A 14 2.13 -6.94 -3.70
C SER A 14 2.88 -5.76 -4.32
N PHE A 15 2.32 -5.19 -5.40
CA PHE A 15 2.85 -3.95 -5.97
C PHE A 15 3.01 -2.85 -4.91
N ALA A 16 2.03 -2.72 -4.01
CA ALA A 16 2.07 -1.77 -2.89
C ALA A 16 3.32 -1.96 -2.00
N ALA A 17 3.73 -3.20 -1.73
CA ALA A 17 4.92 -3.47 -0.92
C ALA A 17 6.24 -3.12 -1.64
N ARG A 18 6.26 -3.06 -2.97
CA ARG A 18 7.40 -2.56 -3.76
C ARG A 18 7.35 -1.05 -4.01
N HIS A 19 6.14 -0.49 -4.08
CA HIS A 19 5.89 0.91 -4.41
C HIS A 19 6.00 1.82 -3.18
N ILE A 20 5.48 1.38 -2.03
CA ILE A 20 5.51 2.14 -0.78
C ILE A 20 6.84 1.84 -0.08
N GLY A 21 7.75 2.82 -0.08
CA GLY A 21 9.07 2.67 0.54
C GLY A 21 9.03 2.43 2.05
N VAL A 22 8.06 3.02 2.75
CA VAL A 22 7.82 2.80 4.18
C VAL A 22 6.84 1.65 4.35
N SER A 23 7.36 0.42 4.36
CA SER A 23 6.53 -0.79 4.43
C SER A 23 6.57 -1.49 5.80
N SER A 24 7.45 -1.05 6.70
CA SER A 24 7.60 -1.58 8.06
C SER A 24 6.68 -0.80 9.01
N PRO A 25 5.81 -1.49 9.80
CA PRO A 25 5.01 -0.82 10.83
C PRO A 25 5.85 -0.03 11.83
N ALA A 26 7.06 -0.52 12.16
CA ALA A 26 7.96 0.17 13.06
C ALA A 26 8.52 1.46 12.45
N ASP A 27 8.74 1.49 11.13
CA ASP A 27 9.27 2.67 10.44
C ASP A 27 8.18 3.74 10.34
N GLN A 28 6.97 3.33 10.01
CA GLN A 28 5.79 4.19 10.03
C GLN A 28 5.55 4.77 11.44
N GLN A 29 5.62 3.93 12.49
CA GLN A 29 5.47 4.42 13.86
C GLN A 29 6.55 5.43 14.23
N ARG A 30 7.82 5.17 13.91
CA ARG A 30 8.91 6.14 14.17
C ARG A 30 8.64 7.49 13.50
N MET A 31 8.12 7.49 12.28
CA MET A 31 7.76 8.72 11.58
C MET A 31 6.59 9.44 12.26
N LEU A 32 5.55 8.70 12.66
CA LEU A 32 4.39 9.24 13.37
C LEU A 32 4.79 9.86 14.72
N ASP A 33 5.67 9.22 15.47
CA ASP A 33 6.18 9.72 16.75
C ASP A 33 6.92 11.07 16.57
N VAL A 34 7.68 11.23 15.48
CA VAL A 34 8.39 12.49 15.16
C VAL A 34 7.40 13.63 14.90
N VAL A 35 6.26 13.34 14.29
CA VAL A 35 5.22 14.35 14.01
C VAL A 35 4.15 14.42 15.11
N GLY A 36 4.28 13.64 16.19
CA GLY A 36 3.43 13.72 17.38
C GLY A 36 2.08 12.99 17.28
N TYR A 37 1.94 12.00 16.39
CA TYR A 37 0.68 11.28 16.18
C TYR A 37 0.79 9.81 16.62
N ALA A 38 -0.29 9.26 17.19
CA ALA A 38 -0.32 7.86 17.62
C ALA A 38 -0.63 6.88 16.48
N SER A 39 -1.33 7.35 15.44
CA SER A 39 -1.70 6.56 14.28
C SER A 39 -1.83 7.39 13.01
N MET A 40 -1.89 6.71 11.86
CA MET A 40 -2.20 7.35 10.58
C MET A 40 -3.62 7.93 10.57
N ASP A 41 -4.58 7.28 11.23
CA ASP A 41 -5.96 7.77 11.30
C ASP A 41 -6.07 9.07 12.10
N ASP A 42 -5.32 9.20 13.19
CA ASP A 42 -5.25 10.44 13.98
C ASP A 42 -4.66 11.58 13.13
N LEU A 43 -3.56 11.33 12.43
CA LEU A 43 -2.95 12.30 11.52
C LEU A 43 -3.93 12.73 10.41
N LEU A 44 -4.62 11.78 9.78
CA LEU A 44 -5.60 12.08 8.74
C LEU A 44 -6.82 12.83 9.26
N GLY A 45 -7.22 12.61 10.52
CA GLY A 45 -8.31 13.32 11.18
C GLY A 45 -8.05 14.82 11.29
N ASP A 46 -6.80 15.21 11.54
CA ASP A 46 -6.40 16.61 11.66
C ASP A 46 -6.12 17.26 10.29
N VAL A 47 -5.55 16.50 9.35
CA VAL A 47 -5.11 17.02 8.04
C VAL A 47 -6.24 17.14 7.02
N VAL A 48 -7.22 16.23 7.05
CA VAL A 48 -8.31 16.16 6.06
C VAL A 48 -9.63 16.61 6.70
N PRO A 49 -10.20 17.77 6.32
CA PRO A 49 -11.48 18.22 6.86
C PRO A 49 -12.59 17.18 6.64
N ALA A 50 -13.32 16.86 7.70
CA ALA A 50 -14.32 15.80 7.70
C ALA A 50 -15.44 15.99 6.64
N GLY A 51 -15.72 17.22 6.24
CA GLY A 51 -16.72 17.54 5.21
C GLY A 51 -16.34 17.12 3.79
N ILE A 52 -15.04 16.87 3.53
CA ILE A 52 -14.53 16.46 2.20
C ILE A 52 -13.84 15.10 2.21
N ARG A 53 -13.75 14.43 3.36
CA ARG A 53 -13.16 13.10 3.48
C ARG A 53 -14.14 12.06 2.92
N GLU A 54 -13.68 11.25 1.96
CA GLU A 54 -14.43 10.10 1.46
C GLU A 54 -14.63 9.09 2.60
N LYS A 55 -15.86 8.60 2.76
CA LYS A 55 -16.25 7.74 3.89
C LYS A 55 -16.43 6.29 3.48
N LEU A 56 -16.59 6.04 2.18
CA LEU A 56 -16.75 4.71 1.64
C LEU A 56 -15.42 4.23 1.05
N ALA A 57 -15.22 2.92 1.09
CA ALA A 57 -14.12 2.32 0.33
C ALA A 57 -14.30 2.63 -1.16
N LEU A 58 -13.18 2.83 -1.86
CA LEU A 58 -13.22 3.06 -3.30
C LEU A 58 -13.81 1.84 -4.01
N ALA A 59 -14.74 2.08 -4.93
CA ALA A 59 -15.37 1.04 -5.74
C ALA A 59 -14.42 0.58 -6.87
N LEU A 60 -13.35 -0.11 -6.51
CA LEU A 60 -12.31 -0.61 -7.41
C LEU A 60 -12.35 -2.15 -7.52
N PRO A 61 -11.91 -2.72 -8.65
CA PRO A 61 -11.68 -4.16 -8.73
C PRO A 61 -10.57 -4.59 -7.76
N PRO A 62 -10.44 -5.91 -7.48
CA PRO A 62 -9.30 -6.42 -6.73
C PRO A 62 -7.98 -5.94 -7.32
N ALA A 63 -7.00 -5.69 -6.45
CA ALA A 63 -5.68 -5.27 -6.90
C ALA A 63 -5.04 -6.38 -7.76
N ALA A 64 -4.73 -6.05 -9.01
CA ALA A 64 -3.93 -6.90 -9.88
C ALA A 64 -2.48 -6.99 -9.38
N THR A 65 -1.84 -8.12 -9.63
CA THR A 65 -0.38 -8.25 -9.55
C THR A 65 0.28 -7.44 -10.67
N GLU A 66 1.58 -7.19 -10.54
CA GLU A 66 2.36 -6.52 -11.60
C GLU A 66 2.33 -7.32 -12.91
N ALA A 67 2.38 -8.65 -12.83
CA ALA A 67 2.37 -9.52 -14.00
C ALA A 67 1.02 -9.50 -14.74
N GLU A 68 -0.09 -9.54 -14.00
CA GLU A 68 -1.45 -9.45 -14.55
C GLU A 68 -1.66 -8.10 -15.24
N ALA A 69 -1.34 -6.98 -14.57
CA ALA A 69 -1.47 -5.65 -15.15
C ALA A 69 -0.66 -5.49 -16.45
N ALA A 70 0.56 -6.03 -16.50
CA ALA A 70 1.38 -5.99 -17.71
C ALA A 70 0.84 -6.89 -18.83
N ALA A 71 0.16 -7.99 -18.52
CA ALA A 71 -0.49 -8.84 -19.52
C ALA A 71 -1.73 -8.15 -20.09
N GLU A 72 -2.61 -7.61 -19.23
CA GLU A 72 -3.82 -6.89 -19.64
C GLU A 72 -3.51 -5.71 -20.57
N LEU A 73 -2.49 -4.91 -20.25
CA LEU A 73 -2.09 -3.77 -21.08
C LEU A 73 -1.53 -4.18 -22.45
N ARG A 74 -0.94 -5.37 -22.58
CA ARG A 74 -0.46 -5.88 -23.88
C ARG A 74 -1.60 -6.28 -24.80
N GLU A 75 -2.74 -6.71 -24.27
CA GLU A 75 -3.92 -7.05 -25.06
C GLU A 75 -4.67 -5.80 -25.58
N LEU A 76 -4.47 -4.65 -24.92
CA LEU A 76 -5.12 -3.37 -25.29
C LEU A 76 -4.32 -2.54 -26.31
N ALA A 77 -3.03 -2.80 -26.46
CA ALA A 77 -2.10 -2.03 -27.28
C ALA A 77 -1.93 -2.62 -28.68
#